data_AF-A0AAE9EH30-F1
#
_entry.id   AF-A0AAE9EH30-F1
#
_cell.length_a   1.000
_cell.length_b   1.000
_cell.length_c   1.000
_cell.angle_alpha   90.00
_cell.angle_beta   90.00
_cell.angle_gamma   90.00
#
_symmetry.space_group_name_H-M   'P 1'
#
loop_
_entity.id
_entity.type
_entity.pdbx_description
1 polymer ?
#
loop_
_entity_poly.entity_id
_entity_poly.type
_entity_poly.pdbx_seq_one_letter_code
_entity_poly.pdbx_strand_id
1 'polypeptide(L)'
;MYRQMSKAFIGKPAPQFKTQAVIDGEFVDVSLSDYKGKYVVLFFYPLDFTFVCPTEIIAFSDRAAEFSAINTVVLAASTDSVFSHLAWINQPRKHGGLGEMNIPVLADTNHQISRDYGVLKEEDGIAFRGLFIIDPQQNLRQITINDLPVGRSVDETLRLVQAFQFVEKHGEVCPAGWTPGSDTIKPDVKKSQEYFGKH
;
A
#
# COMPACT_ATOMS: atom_id res chain seq x y z
N MET A 1 11.80 -22.60 -17.43
CA MET A 1 12.26 -21.23 -17.08
C MET A 1 11.12 -20.27 -17.37
N TYR A 2 10.09 -20.21 -16.52
CA TYR A 2 8.98 -19.27 -16.71
C TYR A 2 9.48 -17.87 -16.34
N ARG A 3 9.54 -16.98 -17.33
CA ARG A 3 9.85 -15.57 -17.12
C ARG A 3 8.76 -14.99 -16.20
N GLN A 4 9.12 -14.71 -14.95
CA GLN A 4 8.38 -13.82 -14.07
C GLN A 4 8.22 -12.48 -14.77
N MET A 5 7.00 -12.14 -15.17
CA MET A 5 6.68 -10.79 -15.57
C MET A 5 5.60 -10.30 -14.62
N SER A 6 5.99 -9.39 -13.73
CA SER A 6 5.04 -8.59 -12.98
C SER A 6 3.98 -8.02 -13.93
N LYS A 7 2.74 -7.94 -13.46
CA LYS A 7 1.65 -7.26 -14.16
C LYS A 7 1.48 -5.82 -13.63
N ALA A 8 2.18 -5.44 -12.57
CA ALA A 8 2.11 -4.12 -11.96
C ALA A 8 3.03 -3.11 -12.67
N PHE A 9 2.43 -2.18 -13.42
CA PHE A 9 3.14 -1.12 -14.12
C PHE A 9 2.54 0.25 -13.80
N ILE A 10 3.37 1.22 -13.42
CA ILE A 10 2.93 2.58 -13.13
C ILE A 10 2.25 3.19 -14.36
N GLY A 11 1.11 3.86 -14.16
CA GLY A 11 0.29 4.47 -15.20
C GLY A 11 -0.58 3.47 -15.98
N LYS A 12 -0.63 2.21 -15.55
CA LYS A 12 -1.54 1.17 -16.07
C LYS A 12 -2.54 0.75 -15.00
N PRO A 13 -3.66 0.11 -15.37
CA PRO A 13 -4.54 -0.53 -14.40
C PRO A 13 -3.75 -1.49 -13.49
N ALA A 14 -3.98 -1.40 -12.18
CA ALA A 14 -3.37 -2.30 -11.21
C ALA A 14 -3.90 -3.74 -11.40
N PRO A 15 -3.06 -4.77 -11.16
CA PRO A 15 -3.50 -6.16 -11.27
C PRO A 15 -4.71 -6.42 -10.36
N GLN A 16 -5.78 -6.93 -10.94
CA GLN A 16 -7.01 -7.25 -10.20
C GLN A 16 -6.79 -8.50 -9.34
N PHE A 17 -7.42 -8.52 -8.16
CA PHE A 17 -7.43 -9.67 -7.26
C PHE A 17 -8.81 -9.84 -6.65
N LYS A 18 -9.10 -11.07 -6.23
CA LYS A 18 -10.19 -11.42 -5.31
C LYS A 18 -9.65 -12.47 -4.34
N THR A 19 -9.81 -12.24 -3.03
CA THR A 19 -9.33 -13.15 -1.98
C THR A 19 -10.12 -12.97 -0.69
N GLN A 20 -9.85 -13.81 0.31
CA GLN A 20 -10.36 -13.63 1.67
C GLN A 20 -9.45 -12.70 2.48
N ALA A 21 -10.06 -11.91 3.35
CA ALA A 21 -9.39 -11.08 4.33
C ALA A 21 -10.01 -11.27 5.72
N VAL A 22 -9.25 -10.92 6.75
CA VAL A 22 -9.80 -10.68 8.09
C VAL A 22 -10.19 -9.20 8.21
N ILE A 23 -11.45 -8.93 8.51
CA ILE A 23 -12.01 -7.59 8.77
C ILE A 23 -12.89 -7.69 10.00
N ASP A 24 -12.63 -6.86 11.03
CA ASP A 24 -13.40 -6.84 12.29
C ASP A 24 -13.55 -8.24 12.94
N GLY A 25 -12.53 -9.10 12.78
CA GLY A 25 -12.51 -10.47 13.31
C GLY A 25 -13.25 -11.51 12.46
N GLU A 26 -13.85 -11.11 11.33
CA GLU A 26 -14.59 -11.98 10.42
C GLU A 26 -13.84 -12.27 9.12
N PHE A 27 -14.18 -13.37 8.45
CA PHE A 27 -13.67 -13.71 7.12
C PHE A 27 -14.56 -13.11 6.04
N VAL A 28 -14.00 -12.21 5.24
CA VAL A 28 -14.73 -11.46 4.21
C VAL A 28 -14.04 -11.63 2.86
N ASP A 29 -14.82 -11.92 1.81
CA ASP A 29 -14.33 -11.88 0.43
C ASP A 29 -14.13 -10.42 0.01
N VAL A 30 -12.92 -10.09 -0.44
CA VAL A 30 -12.56 -8.75 -0.92
C VAL A 30 -11.93 -8.81 -2.31
N SER A 31 -12.16 -7.78 -3.10
CA SER A 31 -11.57 -7.58 -4.41
C SER A 31 -11.06 -6.15 -4.57
N LEU A 32 -10.11 -5.93 -5.48
CA LEU A 32 -9.65 -4.57 -5.77
C LEU A 32 -10.79 -3.68 -6.29
N SER A 33 -11.74 -4.25 -7.02
CA SER A 33 -12.95 -3.57 -7.53
C SER A 33 -13.85 -2.97 -6.45
N ASP A 34 -13.85 -3.53 -5.23
CA ASP A 34 -14.68 -3.03 -4.14
C ASP A 34 -14.24 -1.62 -3.67
N TYR A 35 -13.01 -1.23 -4.00
CA TYR A 35 -12.41 0.04 -3.62
C TYR A 35 -12.42 1.09 -4.76
N LYS A 36 -13.12 0.82 -5.86
CA LYS A 36 -13.26 1.80 -6.95
C LYS A 36 -13.84 3.12 -6.42
N GLY A 37 -13.25 4.24 -6.84
CA GLY A 37 -13.60 5.57 -6.32
C GLY A 37 -12.83 5.99 -5.06
N LYS A 38 -11.98 5.13 -4.50
CA LYS A 38 -11.06 5.44 -3.40
C LYS A 38 -9.61 5.23 -3.84
N TYR A 39 -8.69 5.94 -3.20
CA TYR A 39 -7.29 5.54 -3.25
C TYR A 39 -7.11 4.25 -2.45
N VAL A 40 -6.19 3.39 -2.89
CA VAL A 40 -5.81 2.17 -2.18
C VAL A 40 -4.30 2.15 -1.96
N VAL A 41 -3.91 1.97 -0.71
CA VAL A 41 -2.54 1.58 -0.32
C VAL A 41 -2.57 0.07 -0.07
N LEU A 42 -2.07 -0.71 -1.03
CA LEU A 42 -1.89 -2.15 -0.88
C LEU A 42 -0.43 -2.42 -0.52
N PHE A 43 -0.18 -3.06 0.62
CA PHE A 43 1.17 -3.42 1.01
C PHE A 43 1.30 -4.89 1.40
N PHE A 44 2.35 -5.51 0.89
CA PHE A 44 2.74 -6.88 1.21
C PHE A 44 3.73 -6.89 2.37
N TYR A 45 3.66 -7.91 3.21
CA TYR A 45 4.66 -8.22 4.21
C TYR A 45 5.08 -9.70 4.10
N PRO A 46 6.30 -10.05 4.55
CA PRO A 46 6.82 -11.40 4.41
C PRO A 46 5.96 -12.52 4.99
N LEU A 47 5.73 -12.49 6.32
CA LEU A 47 5.10 -13.57 7.07
C LEU A 47 4.50 -13.08 8.39
N ASP A 48 3.41 -13.72 8.79
CA ASP A 48 2.85 -13.66 10.14
C ASP A 48 3.87 -14.13 11.21
N PHE A 49 3.68 -13.68 12.46
CA PHE A 49 4.48 -14.09 13.63
C PHE A 49 6.00 -13.85 13.52
N THR A 50 6.42 -12.88 12.70
CA THR A 50 7.83 -12.46 12.57
C THR A 50 8.09 -11.08 13.19
N PHE A 51 9.30 -10.51 13.00
CA PHE A 51 9.80 -9.40 13.82
C PHE A 51 9.40 -8.00 13.31
N VAL A 52 9.71 -7.68 12.05
CA VAL A 52 9.46 -6.33 11.49
C VAL A 52 8.01 -6.17 11.04
N CYS A 53 7.40 -7.21 10.49
CA CYS A 53 6.03 -7.21 9.95
C CYS A 53 4.97 -6.63 10.92
N PRO A 54 4.89 -7.03 12.20
CA PRO A 54 3.87 -6.49 13.10
C PRO A 54 4.02 -4.98 13.29
N THR A 55 5.25 -4.46 13.28
CA THR A 55 5.49 -3.02 13.45
C THR A 55 4.89 -2.19 12.31
N GLU A 56 4.98 -2.67 11.07
CA GLU A 56 4.42 -1.97 9.90
C GLU A 56 2.90 -2.03 9.90
N ILE A 57 2.33 -3.22 10.13
CA ILE A 57 0.87 -3.45 10.10
C ILE A 57 0.20 -2.62 11.21
N ILE A 58 0.77 -2.65 12.42
CA ILE A 58 0.30 -1.84 13.55
C ILE A 58 0.39 -0.34 13.23
N ALA A 59 1.51 0.14 12.68
CA ALA A 59 1.67 1.55 12.39
C ALA A 59 0.66 2.08 11.36
N PHE A 60 0.35 1.29 10.32
CA PHE A 60 -0.72 1.62 9.38
C PHE A 60 -2.12 1.51 10.00
N SER A 61 -2.37 0.48 10.81
CA SER A 61 -3.64 0.28 11.49
C SER A 61 -3.97 1.42 12.46
N ASP A 62 -3.01 1.83 13.29
CA ASP A 62 -3.19 2.90 14.28
C ASP A 62 -3.43 4.26 13.61
N ARG A 63 -2.96 4.44 12.38
CA ARG A 63 -3.09 5.67 11.57
C ARG A 63 -4.09 5.54 10.42
N ALA A 64 -4.89 4.48 10.37
CA ALA A 64 -5.85 4.23 9.28
C ALA A 64 -6.87 5.36 9.11
N ALA A 65 -7.18 6.09 10.19
CA ALA A 65 -8.07 7.25 10.17
C ALA A 65 -7.50 8.41 9.33
N GLU A 66 -6.18 8.62 9.30
CA GLU A 66 -5.55 9.68 8.49
C GLU A 66 -5.73 9.41 6.99
N PHE A 67 -5.60 8.16 6.56
CA PHE A 67 -5.87 7.73 5.19
C PHE A 67 -7.37 7.84 4.85
N SER A 68 -8.22 7.39 5.76
CA SER A 68 -9.69 7.45 5.57
C SER A 68 -10.20 8.88 5.41
N ALA A 69 -9.62 9.83 6.16
CA ALA A 69 -9.97 11.25 6.08
C ALA A 69 -9.71 11.88 4.70
N ILE A 70 -8.80 11.29 3.92
CA ILE A 70 -8.49 11.70 2.54
C ILE A 70 -8.98 10.67 1.50
N ASN A 71 -10.06 9.95 1.80
CA ASN A 71 -10.69 8.97 0.89
C ASN A 71 -9.72 7.87 0.39
N THR A 72 -8.88 7.37 1.30
CA THR A 72 -7.90 6.29 1.04
C THR A 72 -8.13 5.11 1.96
N VAL A 73 -8.04 3.90 1.42
CA VAL A 73 -8.08 2.64 2.17
C VAL A 73 -6.70 2.00 2.20
N VAL A 74 -6.33 1.39 3.32
CA VAL A 74 -5.07 0.65 3.47
C VAL A 74 -5.37 -0.84 3.60
N LEU A 75 -4.65 -1.67 2.86
CA LEU A 75 -4.78 -3.13 2.81
C LEU A 75 -3.42 -3.78 3.08
N ALA A 76 -3.34 -4.68 4.05
CA ALA A 76 -2.17 -5.52 4.28
C ALA A 76 -2.36 -6.87 3.60
N ALA A 77 -1.29 -7.49 3.08
CA ALA A 77 -1.34 -8.82 2.49
C ALA A 77 -0.06 -9.65 2.76
N SER A 78 -0.19 -10.95 2.95
CA SER A 78 0.94 -11.89 2.89
C SER A 78 0.51 -13.22 2.26
N THR A 79 1.45 -14.16 2.12
CA THR A 79 1.17 -15.51 1.62
C THR A 79 0.56 -16.44 2.69
N ASP A 80 0.35 -15.95 3.92
CA ASP A 80 -0.29 -16.71 4.99
C ASP A 80 -1.80 -16.89 4.73
N SER A 81 -2.39 -17.86 5.45
CA SER A 81 -3.83 -18.10 5.37
C SER A 81 -4.64 -17.12 6.22
N VAL A 82 -5.91 -16.91 5.85
CA VAL A 82 -6.84 -16.08 6.63
C VAL A 82 -7.00 -16.58 8.09
N PHE A 83 -6.84 -17.87 8.34
CA PHE A 83 -6.84 -18.46 9.69
C PHE A 83 -5.60 -18.04 10.50
N SER A 84 -4.44 -17.98 9.85
CA SER A 84 -3.19 -17.48 10.47
C SER A 84 -3.34 -16.02 10.87
N HIS A 85 -3.87 -15.19 9.96
CA HIS A 85 -4.13 -13.79 10.24
C HIS A 85 -5.03 -13.59 11.44
N LEU A 86 -6.16 -14.31 11.52
CA LEU A 86 -7.07 -14.20 12.65
C LEU A 86 -6.41 -14.62 13.97
N ALA A 87 -5.61 -15.69 13.96
CA ALA A 87 -4.85 -16.11 15.13
C ALA A 87 -3.85 -15.02 15.57
N TRP A 88 -3.18 -14.36 14.62
CA TRP A 88 -2.19 -13.33 14.90
C TRP A 88 -2.80 -12.01 15.38
N ILE A 89 -3.97 -11.65 14.83
CA ILE A 89 -4.81 -10.53 15.28
C ILE A 89 -5.25 -10.73 16.72
N ASN A 90 -5.70 -11.94 17.07
CA ASN A 90 -6.13 -12.27 18.43
C ASN A 90 -4.98 -12.35 19.44
N GLN A 91 -3.72 -12.41 18.98
CA GLN A 91 -2.56 -12.40 19.86
C GLN A 91 -2.26 -10.96 20.35
N PRO A 92 -2.05 -10.75 21.66
CA PRO A 92 -1.73 -9.42 22.18
C PRO A 92 -0.41 -8.87 21.64
N ARG A 93 -0.37 -7.55 21.38
CA ARG A 93 0.84 -6.84 20.91
C ARG A 93 2.08 -7.07 21.80
N LYS A 94 1.90 -7.17 23.12
CA LYS A 94 2.99 -7.46 24.08
C LYS A 94 3.66 -8.83 23.88
N HIS A 95 3.01 -9.73 23.14
CA HIS A 95 3.54 -11.04 22.75
C HIS A 95 3.88 -11.11 21.26
N GLY A 96 4.03 -9.96 20.57
CA GLY A 96 4.34 -9.93 19.14
C GLY A 96 3.15 -10.21 18.22
N GLY A 97 1.92 -10.17 18.75
CA GLY A 97 0.70 -10.18 17.95
C GLY A 97 0.31 -8.80 17.40
N LEU A 98 -0.80 -8.72 16.68
CA LEU A 98 -1.27 -7.45 16.11
C LEU A 98 -2.27 -6.72 17.03
N GLY A 99 -3.10 -7.45 17.78
CA GLY A 99 -4.27 -6.89 18.47
C GLY A 99 -5.35 -6.43 17.49
N GLU A 100 -6.28 -5.60 17.97
CA GLU A 100 -7.34 -5.02 17.14
C GLU A 100 -6.77 -4.26 15.94
N MET A 101 -7.31 -4.55 14.75
CA MET A 101 -6.85 -4.01 13.46
C MET A 101 -7.95 -3.16 12.81
N ASN A 102 -7.56 -1.98 12.32
CA ASN A 102 -8.43 -1.04 11.61
C ASN A 102 -8.27 -1.14 10.08
N ILE A 103 -7.53 -2.15 9.60
CA ILE A 103 -7.25 -2.38 8.19
C ILE A 103 -7.49 -3.85 7.84
N PRO A 104 -8.00 -4.17 6.65
CA PRO A 104 -8.09 -5.54 6.17
C PRO A 104 -6.72 -6.22 6.05
N VAL A 105 -6.65 -7.49 6.47
CA VAL A 105 -5.46 -8.34 6.28
C VAL A 105 -5.82 -9.48 5.32
N LEU A 106 -5.30 -9.41 4.09
CA LEU A 106 -5.63 -10.25 2.95
C LEU A 106 -4.70 -11.48 2.89
N ALA A 107 -5.29 -12.64 2.64
CA ALA A 107 -4.56 -13.89 2.44
C ALA A 107 -4.23 -14.12 0.96
N ASP A 108 -2.97 -14.32 0.61
CA ASP A 108 -2.50 -14.71 -0.72
C ASP A 108 -1.93 -16.13 -0.72
N THR A 109 -2.66 -17.09 -0.15
CA THR A 109 -2.21 -18.48 0.07
C THR A 109 -1.79 -19.21 -1.22
N ASN A 110 -2.30 -18.79 -2.39
CA ASN A 110 -1.93 -19.37 -3.68
C ASN A 110 -0.79 -18.62 -4.40
N HIS A 111 -0.26 -17.58 -3.75
CA HIS A 111 0.82 -16.70 -4.22
C HIS A 111 0.51 -15.98 -5.54
N GLN A 112 -0.76 -15.90 -5.95
CA GLN A 112 -1.13 -15.32 -7.23
C GLN A 112 -1.05 -13.80 -7.18
N ILE A 113 -1.46 -13.18 -6.07
CA ILE A 113 -1.49 -11.73 -5.93
C ILE A 113 -0.05 -11.20 -5.84
N SER A 114 0.76 -11.74 -4.94
CA SER A 114 2.16 -11.38 -4.77
C SER A 114 2.98 -11.59 -6.06
N ARG A 115 2.69 -12.65 -6.81
CA ARG A 115 3.31 -12.88 -8.14
C ARG A 115 2.87 -11.84 -9.17
N ASP A 116 1.57 -11.54 -9.24
CA ASP A 116 1.03 -10.56 -10.19
C ASP A 116 1.54 -9.15 -9.91
N TYR A 117 1.77 -8.81 -8.65
CA TYR A 117 2.40 -7.56 -8.22
C TYR A 117 3.94 -7.60 -8.28
N GLY A 118 4.54 -8.76 -8.60
CA GLY A 118 5.98 -8.90 -8.79
C GLY A 118 6.81 -8.85 -7.51
N VAL A 119 6.22 -9.21 -6.37
CA VAL A 119 6.86 -9.15 -5.04
C VAL A 119 7.05 -10.52 -4.40
N LEU A 120 6.60 -11.59 -5.04
CA LEU A 120 6.83 -12.96 -4.56
C LEU A 120 8.31 -13.35 -4.69
N LYS A 121 8.92 -13.73 -3.57
CA LYS A 121 10.20 -14.42 -3.50
C LYS A 121 9.95 -15.93 -3.67
N GLU A 122 9.97 -16.40 -4.92
CA GLU A 122 9.56 -17.76 -5.31
C GLU A 122 10.31 -18.87 -4.55
N GLU A 123 11.59 -18.66 -4.26
CA GLU A 123 12.45 -19.61 -3.55
C GLU A 123 12.05 -19.82 -2.08
N ASP A 124 11.39 -18.84 -1.47
CA ASP A 124 10.98 -18.89 -0.07
C ASP A 124 9.46 -19.00 0.11
N GLY A 125 8.66 -18.70 -0.93
CA GLY A 125 7.20 -18.68 -0.84
C GLY A 125 6.62 -17.50 -0.04
N ILE A 126 7.38 -16.41 0.09
CA ILE A 126 7.00 -15.20 0.85
C ILE A 126 7.05 -13.97 -0.05
N ALA A 127 6.41 -12.88 0.37
CA ALA A 127 6.52 -11.60 -0.33
C ALA A 127 7.70 -10.74 0.20
N PHE A 128 8.35 -10.00 -0.69
CA PHE A 128 9.13 -8.83 -0.30
C PHE A 128 8.21 -7.74 0.30
N ARG A 129 8.80 -6.71 0.92
CA ARG A 129 8.06 -5.57 1.49
C ARG A 129 7.63 -4.59 0.39
N GLY A 130 6.73 -5.03 -0.47
CA GLY A 130 6.15 -4.24 -1.55
C GLY A 130 4.98 -3.38 -1.09
N LEU A 131 4.90 -2.13 -1.51
CA LEU A 131 3.79 -1.21 -1.28
C LEU A 131 3.40 -0.55 -2.59
N PHE A 132 2.11 -0.43 -2.82
CA PHE A 132 1.50 0.04 -4.05
C PHE A 132 0.45 1.10 -3.72
N ILE A 133 0.53 2.26 -4.37
CA ILE A 133 -0.52 3.29 -4.31
C ILE A 133 -1.33 3.23 -5.61
N ILE A 134 -2.63 2.98 -5.49
CA ILE A 134 -3.57 2.79 -6.59
C ILE A 134 -4.61 3.90 -6.52
N ASP A 135 -4.89 4.55 -7.65
CA ASP A 135 -5.84 5.68 -7.73
C ASP A 135 -7.32 5.24 -7.76
N PRO A 136 -8.28 6.17 -7.65
CA PRO A 136 -9.72 5.88 -7.70
C PRO A 136 -10.21 5.26 -9.00
N GLN A 137 -9.45 5.41 -10.09
CA GLN A 137 -9.68 4.79 -11.40
C GLN A 137 -8.98 3.43 -11.53
N GLN A 138 -8.38 2.95 -10.44
CA GLN A 138 -7.65 1.69 -10.32
C GLN A 138 -6.34 1.63 -11.12
N ASN A 139 -5.73 2.76 -11.43
CA ASN A 139 -4.39 2.78 -12.02
C ASN A 139 -3.31 2.82 -10.94
N LEU A 140 -2.23 2.10 -11.17
CA LEU A 140 -1.08 2.08 -10.27
C LEU A 140 -0.27 3.36 -10.41
N ARG A 141 -0.01 4.05 -9.30
CA ARG A 141 0.66 5.35 -9.28
C ARG A 141 2.08 5.29 -8.71
N GLN A 142 2.32 4.40 -7.77
CA GLN A 142 3.59 4.32 -7.05
C GLN A 142 3.87 2.89 -6.59
N ILE A 143 5.16 2.54 -6.56
CA ILE A 143 5.68 1.26 -6.09
C ILE A 143 6.88 1.53 -5.17
N THR A 144 6.84 1.03 -3.94
CA THR A 144 8.01 0.93 -3.04
C THR A 144 8.28 -0.54 -2.76
N ILE A 145 9.50 -1.03 -2.96
CA ILE A 145 9.88 -2.39 -2.58
C ILE A 145 11.14 -2.30 -1.72
N ASN A 146 11.02 -2.73 -0.47
CA ASN A 146 12.17 -2.91 0.41
C ASN A 146 12.57 -4.40 0.45
N ASP A 147 13.86 -4.64 0.65
CA ASP A 147 14.34 -5.95 1.09
C ASP A 147 13.83 -6.27 2.51
N LEU A 148 13.91 -7.53 2.92
CA LEU A 148 13.33 -8.08 4.14
C LEU A 148 13.73 -7.35 5.45
N PRO A 149 14.98 -6.88 5.68
CA PRO A 149 15.37 -6.37 6.98
C PRO A 149 14.93 -4.92 7.27
N VAL A 150 14.40 -4.17 6.28
CA VAL A 150 14.13 -2.72 6.43
C VAL A 150 12.64 -2.40 6.27
N GLY A 151 12.01 -1.90 7.34
CA GLY A 151 10.61 -1.45 7.33
C GLY A 151 10.38 -0.18 6.50
N ARG A 152 9.11 0.07 6.16
CA ARG A 152 8.65 1.25 5.41
C ARG A 152 8.21 2.39 6.33
N SER A 153 7.94 3.55 5.73
CA SER A 153 7.45 4.75 6.41
C SER A 153 5.97 5.02 6.09
N VAL A 154 5.15 5.11 7.12
CA VAL A 154 3.74 5.53 7.01
C VAL A 154 3.65 7.00 6.58
N ASP A 155 4.55 7.85 7.08
CA ASP A 155 4.57 9.28 6.75
C ASP A 155 4.84 9.52 5.27
N GLU A 156 5.82 8.81 4.69
CA GLU A 156 6.11 8.94 3.26
C GLU A 156 4.95 8.42 2.41
N THR A 157 4.31 7.33 2.85
CA THR A 157 3.13 6.79 2.17
C THR A 157 1.99 7.82 2.17
N LEU A 158 1.70 8.43 3.32
CA LEU A 158 0.67 9.46 3.44
C LEU A 158 1.00 10.70 2.58
N ARG A 159 2.26 11.16 2.61
CA ARG A 159 2.74 12.29 1.79
C ARG A 159 2.54 12.02 0.30
N LEU A 160 2.87 10.83 -0.17
CA LEU A 160 2.70 10.44 -1.57
C LEU A 160 1.22 10.41 -2.00
N VAL A 161 0.33 9.86 -1.17
CA VAL A 161 -1.12 9.89 -1.43
C VAL A 161 -1.61 11.32 -1.55
N GLN A 162 -1.25 12.19 -0.60
CA GLN A 162 -1.61 13.61 -0.62
C GLN A 162 -1.09 14.33 -1.87
N ALA A 163 0.14 14.01 -2.29
CA ALA A 163 0.73 14.59 -3.49
C ALA A 163 -0.02 14.20 -4.77
N PHE A 164 -0.36 12.92 -4.95
CA PHE A 164 -1.13 12.49 -6.11
C PHE A 164 -2.53 13.13 -6.15
N GLN A 165 -3.22 13.19 -5.02
CA GLN A 165 -4.52 13.86 -4.92
C GLN A 165 -4.43 15.37 -5.23
N PHE A 166 -3.35 16.03 -4.79
CA PHE A 166 -3.12 17.43 -5.11
C PHE A 166 -2.96 17.65 -6.62
N VAL A 167 -2.08 16.87 -7.27
CA VAL A 167 -1.83 16.97 -8.71
C VAL A 167 -3.11 16.74 -9.51
N GLU A 168 -3.92 15.74 -9.14
CA GLU A 168 -5.19 15.44 -9.80
C GLU A 168 -6.22 16.57 -9.67
N LYS A 169 -6.27 17.22 -8.52
CA LYS A 169 -7.22 18.30 -8.25
C LYS A 169 -6.81 19.64 -8.88
N HIS A 170 -5.51 19.93 -8.91
CA HIS A 170 -5.00 21.27 -9.25
C HIS A 170 -4.32 21.35 -10.62
N GLY A 171 -3.85 20.24 -11.19
CA GLY A 171 -3.11 20.23 -12.47
C GLY A 171 -1.72 20.84 -12.40
N GLU A 172 -1.23 21.18 -11.21
CA GLU A 172 0.16 21.54 -10.94
C GLU A 172 0.98 20.31 -10.54
N VAL A 173 2.31 20.40 -10.53
CA VAL A 173 3.19 19.30 -10.12
C VAL A 173 3.89 19.60 -8.79
N CYS A 174 4.13 18.54 -8.02
CA CYS A 174 4.75 18.59 -6.70
C CYS A 174 6.29 18.44 -6.82
N PRO A 175 7.10 19.39 -6.30
CA PRO A 175 8.55 19.27 -6.23
C PRO A 175 9.05 18.12 -5.33
N ALA A 176 10.37 17.90 -5.34
CA ALA A 176 11.01 16.97 -4.43
C ALA A 176 10.76 17.35 -2.96
N GLY A 177 10.35 16.37 -2.14
CA GLY A 177 10.04 16.60 -0.72
C GLY A 177 8.77 17.40 -0.45
N TRP A 178 7.90 17.61 -1.46
CA TRP A 178 6.65 18.36 -1.28
C TRP A 178 5.78 17.79 -0.14
N THR A 179 5.25 18.69 0.67
CA THR A 179 4.26 18.43 1.73
C THR A 179 3.08 19.42 1.58
N PRO A 180 1.89 19.11 2.14
CA PRO A 180 0.74 20.02 2.06
C PRO A 180 1.10 21.46 2.50
N GLY A 181 0.79 22.43 1.65
CA GLY A 181 1.11 23.85 1.87
C GLY A 181 2.46 24.30 1.29
N SER A 182 3.30 23.39 0.79
CA SER A 182 4.53 23.73 0.06
C SER A 182 4.22 24.31 -1.33
N ASP A 183 5.17 25.09 -1.86
CA ASP A 183 5.09 25.62 -3.22
C ASP A 183 5.05 24.49 -4.27
N THR A 184 4.39 24.77 -5.40
CA THR A 184 4.18 23.85 -6.52
C THR A 184 4.56 24.48 -7.85
N ILE A 185 4.65 23.66 -8.90
CA ILE A 185 5.09 24.10 -10.24
C ILE A 185 3.95 23.93 -11.23
N LYS A 186 3.57 25.01 -11.93
CA LYS A 186 2.68 24.93 -13.09
C LYS A 186 3.46 24.29 -14.25
N PRO A 187 3.02 23.14 -14.82
CA PRO A 187 3.76 22.38 -15.83
C PRO A 187 3.68 23.04 -17.22
N ASP A 188 4.18 24.26 -17.32
CA ASP A 188 4.30 25.06 -18.52
C ASP A 188 5.63 25.82 -18.48
N VAL A 189 6.29 25.94 -19.65
CA VAL A 189 7.65 26.50 -19.76
C VAL A 189 7.73 27.93 -19.22
N LYS A 190 6.68 28.74 -19.42
CA LYS A 190 6.67 30.14 -18.94
C LYS A 190 6.18 30.23 -17.51
N LYS A 191 5.09 29.53 -17.18
CA LYS A 191 4.48 29.62 -15.83
C LYS A 191 5.35 29.00 -14.76
N SER A 192 6.15 27.98 -15.07
CA SER A 192 7.08 27.37 -14.13
C SER A 192 8.16 28.34 -13.60
N GLN A 193 8.45 29.41 -14.32
CA GLN A 193 9.40 30.45 -13.89
C GLN A 193 8.96 31.16 -12.59
N GLU A 194 7.66 31.14 -12.27
CA GLU A 194 7.14 31.65 -10.99
C GLU A 194 7.75 30.91 -9.79
N TYR A 195 7.85 29.57 -9.89
CA TYR A 195 8.48 28.75 -8.87
C TYR A 195 10.00 28.95 -8.84
N PHE A 196 10.67 28.85 -10.01
CA PHE A 196 12.13 28.94 -10.09
C PHE A 196 12.69 30.35 -9.87
N GLY A 197 11.86 31.39 -9.89
CA GLY A 197 12.26 32.74 -9.50
C GLY A 197 12.24 32.96 -7.99
N LYS A 198 11.51 32.11 -7.24
CA LYS A 198 11.36 32.19 -5.78
C LYS A 198 12.41 31.37 -5.02
N HIS A 199 12.98 30.35 -5.67
CA HIS A 199 13.93 29.37 -5.11
C HIS A 199 15.20 29.30 -5.95
#